data_AF-A0A1B8RYT4-F1
#
_entry.id   AF-A0A1B8RYT4-F1
#
_cell.length_a   1.000
_cell.length_b   1.000
_cell.length_c   1.000
_cell.angle_alpha   90.00
_cell.angle_beta   90.00
_cell.angle_gamma   90.00
#
_symmetry.space_group_name_H-M   'P 1'
#
loop_
_entity.id
_entity.type
_entity.pdbx_description
1 polymer ?
#
loop_
_entity_poly.entity_id
_entity_poly.type
_entity_poly.pdbx_seq_one_letter_code
_entity_poly.pdbx_strand_id
1 'polypeptide(L)'
;MRFCSALKPGALAAAAFLAQGAALTAEETDQFQLDLNAVTETEAGDCRLTYVAANQSGTALERASYQIALFDGEGVVSRLLVLEFGALVEGKTKVLQFDLAGTPCGAISRIVVNDAPACTASDGSESPLCMSNLAASSRTPIQFGI
;
A
#
# COMPACT_ATOMS: atom_id res chain seq x y z
N MET A 1 20.63 -3.93 -86.14
CA MET A 1 21.30 -2.95 -85.25
C MET A 1 20.89 -3.33 -83.82
N ARG A 2 21.69 -4.12 -83.08
CA ARG A 2 22.76 -3.71 -82.13
C ARG A 2 22.28 -2.86 -80.95
N PHE A 3 22.72 -3.27 -79.75
CA PHE A 3 22.67 -2.65 -78.40
C PHE A 3 21.34 -2.82 -77.62
N CYS A 4 21.22 -3.52 -76.48
CA CYS A 4 22.03 -3.73 -75.26
C CYS A 4 21.98 -2.58 -74.23
N SER A 5 21.71 -2.95 -72.96
CA SER A 5 21.84 -2.21 -71.69
C SER A 5 20.71 -1.23 -71.29
N ALA A 6 20.32 -1.03 -70.01
CA ALA A 6 20.90 -1.42 -68.72
C ALA A 6 19.83 -1.55 -67.62
N LEU A 7 20.12 -2.40 -66.63
CA LEU A 7 19.45 -2.56 -65.34
C LEU A 7 19.74 -1.36 -64.42
N LYS A 8 18.77 -0.90 -63.62
CA LYS A 8 19.00 -0.07 -62.42
C LYS A 8 18.21 -0.61 -61.23
N PRO A 9 18.86 -1.02 -60.12
CA PRO A 9 18.17 -1.39 -58.89
C PRO A 9 17.91 -0.12 -58.05
N GLY A 10 16.65 0.12 -57.69
CA GLY A 10 16.24 1.17 -56.75
C GLY A 10 15.86 0.53 -55.43
N ALA A 11 16.59 0.90 -54.38
CA ALA A 11 16.65 0.28 -53.06
C ALA A 11 15.29 0.11 -52.34
N LEU A 12 15.11 -1.05 -51.69
CA LEU A 12 14.13 -1.25 -50.63
C LEU A 12 14.53 -0.41 -49.40
N ALA A 13 13.68 0.53 -48.99
CA ALA A 13 13.77 1.18 -47.69
C ALA A 13 12.88 0.42 -46.69
N ALA A 14 13.49 -0.36 -45.81
CA ALA A 14 12.81 -0.99 -44.68
C ALA A 14 12.62 0.05 -43.57
N ALA A 15 11.37 0.43 -43.29
CA ALA A 15 11.03 1.29 -42.16
C ALA A 15 11.06 0.46 -40.87
N ALA A 16 12.08 0.68 -40.03
CA ALA A 16 12.17 0.11 -38.71
C ALA A 16 11.20 0.83 -37.76
N PHE A 17 10.12 0.14 -37.37
CA PHE A 17 9.24 0.56 -36.28
C PHE A 17 9.99 0.41 -34.94
N LEU A 18 10.46 1.52 -34.37
CA LEU A 18 11.00 1.55 -33.01
C LEU A 18 9.84 1.54 -32.01
N ALA A 19 9.53 0.38 -31.46
CA ALA A 19 8.67 0.25 -30.29
C ALA A 19 9.40 0.81 -29.07
N GLN A 20 9.04 2.03 -28.65
CA GLN A 20 9.46 2.59 -27.37
C GLN A 20 8.62 1.94 -26.26
N GLY A 21 9.17 0.89 -25.66
CA GLY A 21 8.68 0.39 -24.38
C GLY A 21 9.02 1.42 -23.30
N ALA A 22 8.03 2.20 -22.88
CA ALA A 22 8.14 2.98 -21.65
C ALA A 22 8.18 1.98 -20.49
N ALA A 23 9.37 1.80 -19.89
CA ALA A 23 9.48 1.13 -18.61
C ALA A 23 8.79 2.01 -17.57
N LEU A 24 7.64 1.57 -17.05
CA LEU A 24 7.04 2.12 -15.85
C LEU A 24 7.96 1.76 -14.68
N THR A 25 8.88 2.65 -14.32
CA THR A 25 9.52 2.59 -13.02
C THR A 25 8.45 2.92 -12.00
N ALA A 26 7.95 1.92 -11.27
CA ALA A 26 7.23 2.18 -10.04
C ALA A 26 8.21 2.96 -9.15
N GLU A 27 7.89 4.22 -8.82
CA GLU A 27 8.62 4.94 -7.80
C GLU A 27 8.50 4.12 -6.52
N GLU A 28 9.57 3.42 -6.12
CA GLU A 28 9.82 3.08 -4.72
C GLU A 28 9.96 4.42 -4.01
N THR A 29 8.82 5.06 -3.78
CA THR A 29 8.71 6.33 -3.10
C THR A 29 9.04 6.05 -1.65
N ASP A 30 9.82 6.92 -1.02
CA ASP A 30 10.12 6.89 0.42
C ASP A 30 8.80 6.86 1.22
N GLN A 31 8.26 5.67 1.48
CA GLN A 31 6.86 5.51 1.89
C GLN A 31 6.74 4.54 3.07
N PHE A 32 5.81 4.88 3.94
CA PHE A 32 5.36 3.99 4.99
C PHE A 32 4.13 3.25 4.47
N GLN A 33 4.18 1.94 4.36
CA GLN A 33 3.05 1.14 3.89
C GLN A 33 2.25 0.62 5.08
N LEU A 34 0.93 0.71 5.00
CA LEU A 34 0.01 0.05 5.91
C LEU A 34 -1.04 -0.71 5.11
N ASP A 35 -1.01 -2.03 5.22
CA ASP A 35 -1.89 -2.92 4.46
C ASP A 35 -2.90 -3.60 5.38
N LEU A 36 -4.19 -3.53 5.04
CA LEU A 36 -5.17 -4.52 5.50
C LEU A 36 -4.94 -5.81 4.72
N ASN A 37 -4.19 -6.74 5.31
CA ASN A 37 -3.66 -7.92 4.62
C ASN A 37 -4.66 -9.08 4.60
N ALA A 38 -5.36 -9.32 5.70
CA ALA A 38 -6.36 -10.37 5.80
C ALA A 38 -7.50 -9.97 6.74
N VAL A 39 -8.67 -10.53 6.43
CA VAL A 39 -9.91 -10.43 7.22
C VAL A 39 -10.44 -11.86 7.31
N THR A 40 -10.69 -12.35 8.51
CA THR A 40 -11.11 -13.75 8.71
C THR A 40 -12.14 -13.84 9.82
N GLU A 41 -13.24 -14.53 9.55
CA GLU A 41 -14.22 -14.88 10.58
C GLU A 41 -13.60 -15.95 11.49
N THR A 42 -13.59 -15.69 12.80
CA THR A 42 -13.14 -16.67 13.79
C THR A 42 -14.24 -17.67 14.11
N GLU A 43 -13.90 -18.76 14.80
CA GLU A 43 -14.89 -19.76 15.26
C GLU A 43 -15.94 -19.15 16.23
N ALA A 44 -15.57 -18.08 16.94
CA ALA A 44 -16.47 -17.36 17.84
C ALA A 44 -17.43 -16.40 17.12
N GLY A 45 -17.28 -16.20 15.80
CA GLY A 45 -18.02 -15.19 15.04
C GLY A 45 -17.48 -13.76 15.23
N ASP A 46 -16.25 -13.63 15.73
CA ASP A 46 -15.53 -12.36 15.78
C ASP A 46 -14.72 -12.18 14.49
N CYS A 47 -14.55 -10.92 14.08
CA CYS A 47 -13.74 -10.59 12.94
C CYS A 47 -12.28 -10.38 13.34
N ARG A 48 -11.42 -11.23 12.80
CA ARG A 48 -9.97 -11.10 12.92
C ARG A 48 -9.43 -10.28 11.77
N LEU A 49 -8.77 -9.17 12.11
CA LEU A 49 -8.10 -8.29 11.16
C LEU A 49 -6.59 -8.49 11.26
N THR A 50 -5.91 -8.64 10.13
CA THR A 50 -4.45 -8.74 10.02
C THR A 50 -3.93 -7.55 9.23
N TYR A 51 -3.05 -6.78 9.85
CA TYR A 51 -2.38 -5.62 9.27
C TYR A 51 -0.89 -5.88 9.07
N VAL A 52 -0.34 -5.32 7.98
CA VAL A 52 1.09 -5.34 7.71
C VAL A 52 1.57 -3.90 7.56
N ALA A 53 2.53 -3.50 8.38
CA ALA A 53 3.20 -2.21 8.25
C ALA A 53 4.63 -2.42 7.74
N ALA A 54 5.06 -1.65 6.75
CA ALA A 54 6.45 -1.68 6.26
C ALA A 54 7.03 -0.26 6.23
N ASN A 55 8.20 -0.09 6.82
CA ASN A 55 8.94 1.17 6.80
C ASN A 55 9.97 1.15 5.68
N GLN A 56 9.74 1.91 4.61
CA GLN A 56 10.65 2.13 3.49
C GLN A 56 10.90 3.64 3.33
N SER A 57 10.97 4.36 4.45
CA SER A 57 10.98 5.84 4.45
C SER A 57 12.38 6.44 4.57
N GLY A 58 13.40 5.60 4.69
CA GLY A 58 14.75 6.00 5.05
C GLY A 58 14.94 6.42 6.52
N THR A 59 13.88 6.43 7.34
CA THR A 59 13.91 6.91 8.73
C THR A 59 13.48 5.83 9.70
N ALA A 60 14.36 5.46 10.63
CA ALA A 60 13.98 4.55 11.71
C ALA A 60 13.05 5.25 12.73
N LEU A 61 11.99 4.54 13.12
CA LEU A 61 11.01 5.01 14.10
C LEU A 61 11.13 4.19 15.39
N GLU A 62 11.19 4.87 16.52
CA GLU A 62 11.14 4.24 17.86
C GLU A 62 9.70 3.87 18.24
N ARG A 63 8.71 4.61 17.72
CA ARG A 63 7.29 4.28 17.84
C ARG A 63 6.55 4.62 16.56
N ALA A 64 5.70 3.70 16.12
CA ALA A 64 4.69 3.92 15.11
C ALA A 64 3.36 3.31 15.59
N SER A 65 2.30 4.10 15.58
CA SER A 65 0.95 3.64 15.82
C SER A 65 -0.04 4.36 14.92
N TYR A 66 -1.16 3.68 14.61
CA TYR A 66 -2.19 4.22 13.71
C TYR A 66 -3.56 4.09 14.33
N GLN A 67 -4.30 5.18 14.39
CA GLN A 67 -5.71 5.14 14.72
C GLN A 67 -6.51 4.79 13.46
N ILE A 68 -7.37 3.78 13.55
CA ILE A 68 -8.31 3.40 12.51
C ILE A 68 -9.75 3.57 12.96
N ALA A 69 -10.61 3.99 12.04
CA ALA A 69 -12.06 4.04 12.18
C ALA A 69 -12.69 2.92 11.37
N LEU A 70 -13.54 2.13 12.02
CA LEU A 70 -14.33 1.08 11.39
C LEU A 70 -15.72 1.64 11.14
N PHE A 71 -16.22 1.44 9.92
CA PHE A 71 -17.56 1.82 9.53
C PHE A 71 -18.43 0.58 9.38
N ASP A 72 -19.67 0.66 9.85
CA ASP A 72 -20.66 -0.40 9.69
C ASP A 72 -21.31 -0.40 8.29
N GLY A 73 -22.23 -1.34 8.05
CA GLY A 73 -22.98 -1.45 6.80
C GLY A 73 -23.84 -0.22 6.43
N GLU A 74 -24.13 0.66 7.38
CA GLU A 74 -24.86 1.93 7.15
C GLU A 74 -23.90 3.09 6.87
N GLY A 75 -22.58 2.85 6.93
CA GLY A 75 -21.56 3.86 6.74
C GLY A 75 -21.37 4.75 7.97
N VAL A 76 -21.79 4.30 9.15
CA VAL A 76 -21.59 4.99 10.43
C VAL A 76 -20.34 4.45 11.12
N VAL A 77 -19.58 5.31 11.79
CA VAL A 77 -18.42 4.89 12.59
C VAL A 77 -18.90 4.04 13.76
N SER A 78 -18.52 2.77 13.79
CA SER A 78 -18.90 1.83 14.84
C SER A 78 -17.81 1.70 15.91
N ARG A 79 -16.54 1.91 15.54
CA ARG A 79 -15.40 1.77 16.47
C ARG A 79 -14.19 2.60 16.02
N LEU A 80 -13.45 3.12 16.99
CA LEU A 80 -12.08 3.63 16.81
C LEU A 80 -11.09 2.71 17.53
N LEU A 81 -9.98 2.39 16.88
CA LEU A 81 -8.95 1.50 17.43
C LEU A 81 -7.57 2.07 17.15
N VAL A 82 -6.57 1.71 17.97
CA VAL A 82 -5.17 2.05 17.74
C VAL A 82 -4.38 0.77 17.47
N LEU A 83 -3.67 0.76 16.35
CA LEU A 83 -2.72 -0.26 15.96
C LEU A 83 -1.34 0.12 16.49
N GLU A 84 -0.86 -0.56 17.52
CA GLU A 84 0.44 -0.27 18.14
C GLU A 84 1.55 -1.15 17.55
N PHE A 85 2.25 -0.65 16.52
CA PHE A 85 3.38 -1.37 15.92
C PHE A 85 4.67 -1.22 16.74
N GLY A 86 4.78 -0.17 17.57
CA GLY A 86 5.98 0.15 18.35
C GLY A 86 7.15 0.51 17.43
N ALA A 87 8.38 0.16 17.81
CA ALA A 87 9.57 0.48 17.03
C ALA A 87 9.55 -0.17 15.65
N LEU A 88 9.66 0.63 14.58
CA LEU A 88 9.73 0.15 13.21
C LEU A 88 10.95 0.77 12.54
N VAL A 89 12.09 0.09 12.66
CA VAL A 89 13.33 0.54 12.03
C VAL A 89 13.24 0.44 10.52
N GLU A 90 14.09 1.19 9.83
CA GLU A 90 14.11 1.23 8.37
C GLU A 90 14.26 -0.16 7.74
N GLY A 91 13.49 -0.40 6.66
CA GLY A 91 13.43 -1.66 5.93
C GLY A 91 12.70 -2.79 6.67
N LYS A 92 12.12 -2.55 7.85
CA LYS A 92 11.37 -3.59 8.57
C LYS A 92 9.90 -3.60 8.19
N THR A 93 9.39 -4.82 8.18
CA THR A 93 7.97 -5.13 8.13
C THR A 93 7.52 -5.69 9.48
N LYS A 94 6.38 -5.23 9.97
CA LYS A 94 5.68 -5.79 11.13
C LYS A 94 4.27 -6.21 10.75
N VAL A 95 3.80 -7.24 11.45
CA VAL A 95 2.45 -7.76 11.29
C VAL A 95 1.74 -7.63 12.63
N LEU A 96 0.54 -7.07 12.62
CA LEU A 96 -0.37 -7.07 13.77
C LEU A 96 -1.62 -7.81 13.40
N GLN A 97 -2.17 -8.55 14.37
CA GLN A 97 -3.43 -9.23 14.22
C GLN A 97 -4.24 -9.03 15.49
N PHE A 98 -5.52 -8.70 15.34
CA PHE A 98 -6.42 -8.56 16.48
C PHE A 98 -7.84 -8.96 16.12
N ASP A 99 -8.58 -9.38 17.14
CA ASP A 99 -9.96 -9.84 17.01
C ASP A 99 -10.91 -8.76 17.51
N LEU A 100 -11.94 -8.51 16.72
CA LEU A 100 -13.02 -7.60 17.05
C LEU A 100 -14.12 -8.36 17.77
N ALA A 101 -14.01 -8.45 19.10
CA ALA A 101 -15.03 -9.07 19.92
C ALA A 101 -16.43 -8.53 19.60
N GLY A 102 -17.36 -9.45 19.36
CA GLY A 102 -18.77 -9.21 19.04
C GLY A 102 -19.02 -8.57 17.66
N THR A 103 -18.04 -8.56 16.76
CA THR A 103 -18.18 -7.95 15.44
C THR A 103 -17.92 -8.99 14.35
N PRO A 104 -18.93 -9.44 13.60
CA PRO A 104 -18.70 -10.32 12.45
C PRO A 104 -18.04 -9.53 11.31
N CYS A 105 -17.23 -10.17 10.47
CA CYS A 105 -16.49 -9.46 9.43
C CYS A 105 -17.42 -8.80 8.40
N GLY A 106 -18.57 -9.42 8.11
CA GLY A 106 -19.57 -8.87 7.20
C GLY A 106 -20.25 -7.59 7.69
N ALA A 107 -20.09 -7.21 8.97
CA ALA A 107 -20.62 -5.96 9.49
C ALA A 107 -19.77 -4.73 9.15
N ILE A 108 -18.53 -4.92 8.67
CA ILE A 108 -17.58 -3.84 8.38
C ILE A 108 -17.66 -3.47 6.90
N SER A 109 -18.08 -2.25 6.58
CA SER A 109 -18.17 -1.79 5.19
C SER A 109 -16.85 -1.23 4.66
N ARG A 110 -16.12 -0.51 5.51
CA ARG A 110 -14.81 0.08 5.21
C ARG A 110 -14.05 0.43 6.48
N ILE A 111 -12.76 0.61 6.35
CA ILE A 111 -11.86 1.03 7.41
C ILE A 111 -11.05 2.24 6.92
N VAL A 112 -10.85 3.23 7.78
CA VAL A 112 -10.10 4.46 7.47
C VAL A 112 -8.99 4.66 8.49
N VAL A 113 -7.79 5.04 8.06
CA VAL A 113 -6.74 5.55 8.94
C VAL A 113 -7.04 7.00 9.26
N ASN A 114 -7.37 7.29 10.51
CA ASN A 114 -7.79 8.62 10.93
C ASN A 114 -6.61 9.48 11.42
N ASP A 115 -5.61 8.85 12.07
CA ASP A 115 -4.47 9.57 12.66
C ASP A 115 -3.30 8.60 12.96
N ALA A 116 -2.15 9.13 13.36
CA ALA A 116 -1.02 8.39 13.93
C ALA A 116 -0.71 8.88 15.36
N PRO A 117 -1.40 8.35 16.40
CA PRO A 117 -1.29 8.85 17.78
C PRO A 117 0.12 8.84 18.39
N ALA A 118 1.02 8.05 17.84
CA ALA A 118 2.44 8.05 18.17
C ALA A 118 3.26 7.80 16.91
N CYS A 119 4.16 8.74 16.60
CA CYS A 119 5.13 8.61 15.52
C CYS A 119 6.42 9.32 15.94
N THR A 120 7.36 8.56 16.51
CA THR A 120 8.61 9.14 17.02
C THR A 120 9.81 8.58 16.29
N ALA A 121 10.69 9.46 15.81
CA ALA A 121 11.96 9.06 15.22
C ALA A 121 12.92 8.50 16.28
N SER A 122 14.01 7.84 15.84
CA SER A 122 15.00 7.23 16.74
C SER A 122 15.72 8.22 17.67
N ASP A 123 15.69 9.53 17.40
CA ASP A 123 16.22 10.56 18.29
C ASP A 123 15.20 11.02 19.36
N GLY A 124 13.99 10.43 19.35
CA GLY A 124 12.90 10.75 20.27
C GLY A 124 12.04 11.93 19.86
N SER A 125 12.29 12.56 18.70
CA SER A 125 11.44 13.64 18.18
C SER A 125 10.14 13.10 17.58
N GLU A 126 9.06 13.86 17.74
CA GLU A 126 7.80 13.62 17.02
C GLU A 126 8.01 13.85 15.52
N SER A 127 7.49 12.94 14.70
CA SER A 127 7.68 12.93 13.26
C SER A 127 6.33 12.91 12.52
N PRO A 128 6.11 13.77 11.51
CA PRO A 128 4.90 13.73 10.70
C PRO A 128 4.89 12.56 9.70
N LEU A 129 6.02 11.86 9.57
CA LEU A 129 6.30 10.87 8.53
C LEU A 129 5.24 9.76 8.46
N CYS A 130 4.75 9.31 9.62
CA CYS A 130 3.77 8.23 9.68
C CYS A 130 2.48 8.53 8.92
N MET A 131 2.07 9.81 8.80
CA MET A 131 0.89 10.23 8.04
C MET A 131 1.24 10.92 6.72
N SER A 132 2.31 11.72 6.66
CA SER A 132 2.64 12.48 5.44
C SER A 132 3.02 11.59 4.25
N ASN A 133 3.59 10.42 4.53
CA ASN A 133 4.09 9.48 3.51
C ASN A 133 3.41 8.10 3.64
N LEU A 134 2.19 8.07 4.19
CA LEU A 134 1.44 6.83 4.37
C LEU A 134 0.83 6.37 3.04
N ALA A 135 1.13 5.14 2.65
CA ALA A 135 0.42 4.41 1.61
C ALA A 135 -0.46 3.34 2.27
N ALA A 136 -1.77 3.62 2.38
CA ALA A 136 -2.75 2.65 2.88
C ALA A 136 -3.29 1.79 1.74
N SER A 137 -3.31 0.46 1.91
CA SER A 137 -3.83 -0.46 0.89
C SER A 137 -4.60 -1.66 1.48
N SER A 138 -5.44 -2.30 0.67
CA SER A 138 -6.18 -3.50 1.10
C SER A 138 -5.92 -4.66 0.15
N ARG A 139 -5.77 -5.86 0.71
CA ARG A 139 -5.77 -7.14 -0.02
C ARG A 139 -7.08 -7.90 0.14
N THR A 140 -8.08 -7.25 0.71
CA THR A 140 -9.39 -7.84 1.02
C THR A 140 -10.50 -7.06 0.32
N PRO A 141 -11.74 -7.59 0.29
CA PRO A 141 -12.88 -6.82 -0.24
C PRO A 141 -13.24 -5.57 0.60
N ILE A 142 -12.82 -5.50 1.87
CA ILE A 142 -13.04 -4.33 2.72
C ILE A 142 -12.12 -3.20 2.24
N GLN A 143 -12.71 -2.05 1.93
CA GLN A 143 -11.96 -0.86 1.54
C GLN A 143 -11.13 -0.36 2.72
N PHE A 144 -9.87 -0.03 2.47
CA PHE A 144 -8.95 0.56 3.45
C PHE A 144 -8.23 1.74 2.82
N GLY A 145 -8.21 2.87 3.51
CA GLY A 145 -7.62 4.10 3.01
C GLY A 145 -7.42 5.14 4.11
N ILE A 146 -7.03 6.35 3.73
CA ILE A 146 -6.86 7.53 4.58
C ILE A 146 -8.05 8.45 4.39
#